data_AF-A0A8T2LHY7-F1
#
_entry.id   AF-A0A8T2LHY7-F1
#
_cell.length_a   1.000
_cell.length_b   1.000
_cell.length_c   1.000
_cell.angle_alpha   90.00
_cell.angle_beta   90.00
_cell.angle_gamma   90.00
#
_symmetry.space_group_name_H-M   'P 1'
#
loop_
_entity.id
_entity.type
_entity.pdbx_description
1 polymer ?
#
loop_
_entity_poly.entity_id
_entity_poly.type
_entity_poly.pdbx_seq_one_letter_code
_entity_poly.pdbx_strand_id
1 'polypeptide(L)'
;MVNSQVPGGVCQSRACAGCGGRISDRFLLFSMERYWHTRCLKCSCCQAQLGEIGTTCYSKGGMILCRADYIRLFGHTGACSACGQSIPASEMVMRAQGNVYHLKCFSCATCRNRLVPGDRFHYINGTIFCEHDRPGSALLSSHLQGNPVLPDQKVSTLLHHTAYFSLPFLLCCYKQCMIVSAL
;
A
#
# COMPACT_ATOMS: atom_id res chain seq x y z
N MET A 1 -3.15 63.91 -17.74
CA MET A 1 -2.76 62.79 -18.61
C MET A 1 -1.83 61.88 -17.81
N VAL A 2 -2.36 60.84 -17.17
CA VAL A 2 -1.52 59.78 -16.58
C VAL A 2 -2.11 58.48 -17.09
N ASN A 3 -1.67 58.09 -18.28
CA ASN A 3 -1.96 56.78 -18.83
C ASN A 3 -0.64 56.01 -18.87
N SER A 4 -0.50 55.04 -17.98
CA SER A 4 0.48 53.97 -18.11
C SER A 4 -0.13 52.69 -17.56
N GLN A 5 -1.33 52.39 -18.05
CA GLN A 5 -1.74 51.00 -18.18
C GLN A 5 -0.83 50.38 -19.23
N VAL A 6 0.02 49.46 -18.81
CA VAL A 6 0.72 48.53 -19.68
C VAL A 6 -0.21 47.31 -19.84
N PRO A 7 -0.87 47.10 -20.99
CA PRO A 7 -1.52 45.82 -21.30
C PRO A 7 -0.46 44.95 -21.95
N GLY A 8 0.46 44.44 -21.14
CA GLY A 8 1.51 43.53 -21.57
C GLY A 8 1.00 42.09 -21.60
N GLY A 9 0.72 41.60 -22.81
CA GLY A 9 0.60 40.20 -23.23
C GLY A 9 0.33 39.13 -22.17
N VAL A 10 -0.77 38.41 -22.35
CA VAL A 10 -1.06 37.13 -21.67
C VAL A 10 -0.01 36.09 -22.06
N CYS A 11 1.19 36.16 -21.51
CA CYS A 11 2.01 34.98 -21.35
C CYS A 11 1.41 34.24 -20.16
N GLN A 12 0.61 33.21 -20.43
CA GLN A 12 0.13 32.27 -19.40
C GLN A 12 1.34 31.57 -18.77
N SER A 13 2.06 32.29 -17.92
CA SER A 13 3.18 31.75 -17.18
C SER A 13 2.60 30.75 -16.20
N ARG A 14 2.87 29.49 -16.45
CA ARG A 14 2.48 28.40 -15.57
C ARG A 14 3.12 28.67 -14.21
N ALA A 15 2.31 29.10 -13.24
CA ALA A 15 2.78 29.39 -11.88
C ALA A 15 2.82 28.08 -11.10
N CYS A 16 3.88 27.90 -10.32
CA CYS A 16 4.02 26.72 -9.48
C CYS A 16 3.08 26.83 -8.27
N ALA A 17 2.24 25.81 -8.07
CA ALA A 17 1.34 25.77 -6.91
C ALA A 17 2.05 25.63 -5.55
N GLY A 18 3.31 25.18 -5.53
CA GLY A 18 4.10 25.02 -4.31
C GLY A 18 4.82 26.28 -3.85
N CYS A 19 5.36 27.09 -4.78
CA CYS A 19 6.15 28.28 -4.44
C CYS A 19 5.56 29.60 -4.97
N GLY A 20 4.51 29.56 -5.79
CA GLY A 20 3.92 30.74 -6.45
C GLY A 20 4.76 31.34 -7.56
N GLY A 21 6.01 30.91 -7.72
CA GLY A 21 6.92 31.39 -8.76
C GLY A 21 6.55 30.93 -10.16
N ARG A 22 7.03 31.68 -11.17
CA ARG A 22 6.92 31.28 -12.57
C ARG A 22 7.79 30.06 -12.85
N ILE A 23 7.24 29.08 -13.56
CA ILE A 23 7.99 27.90 -14.00
C ILE A 23 8.73 28.25 -15.30
N SER A 24 10.05 28.31 -15.21
CA SER A 24 10.96 28.48 -16.35
C SER A 24 11.81 27.23 -16.62
N ASP A 25 11.52 26.13 -15.91
CA ASP A 25 12.20 24.86 -16.07
C ASP A 25 11.85 24.19 -17.40
N ARG A 26 12.81 23.46 -17.98
CA ARG A 26 12.61 22.67 -19.21
C ARG A 26 11.53 21.59 -19.05
N PHE A 27 11.48 21.00 -17.86
CA PHE A 27 10.53 19.96 -17.50
C PHE A 27 9.73 20.42 -16.30
N LEU A 28 8.42 20.25 -16.36
CA LEU A 28 7.50 20.59 -15.28
C LEU A 28 6.56 19.42 -15.00
N LEU A 29 6.03 19.40 -13.79
CA LEU A 29 5.08 18.37 -13.37
C LEU A 29 3.67 18.93 -13.42
N PHE A 30 2.76 18.20 -14.05
CA PHE A 30 1.34 18.47 -13.97
C PHE A 30 0.67 17.43 -13.08
N SER A 31 0.11 17.90 -11.97
CA SER A 31 -0.59 17.06 -11.01
C SER A 31 -1.63 17.88 -10.25
N MET A 32 -2.73 17.24 -9.86
CA MET A 32 -3.84 17.91 -9.16
C MET A 32 -4.36 19.14 -9.91
N GLU A 33 -4.41 19.06 -11.25
CA GLU A 33 -4.80 20.17 -12.15
C GLU A 33 -3.96 21.45 -11.98
N ARG A 34 -2.76 21.31 -11.42
CA ARG A 34 -1.83 22.41 -11.14
C ARG A 34 -0.44 22.08 -11.68
N TYR A 35 0.32 23.13 -11.95
CA TYR A 35 1.70 23.01 -12.39
C TYR A 35 2.66 23.11 -11.21
N TRP A 36 3.72 22.31 -11.24
CA TRP A 36 4.72 22.23 -10.19
C TRP A 36 6.12 22.17 -10.79
N HIS A 37 7.09 22.82 -10.14
CA HIS A 37 8.49 22.48 -10.37
C HIS A 37 8.76 21.05 -9.91
N THR A 38 9.72 20.38 -10.54
CA THR A 38 10.19 19.04 -10.16
C THR A 38 10.55 18.97 -8.66
N ARG A 39 11.26 20.00 -8.19
CA ARG A 39 11.68 20.17 -6.79
C ARG A 39 10.57 20.63 -5.82
N CYS A 40 9.50 21.24 -6.32
CA CYS A 40 8.43 21.78 -5.47
C CYS A 40 7.37 20.73 -5.16
N LEU A 41 7.23 19.69 -5.99
CA LEU A 41 6.31 18.60 -5.74
C LEU A 41 6.94 17.56 -4.81
N LYS A 42 6.73 17.75 -3.51
CA LYS A 42 7.32 16.92 -2.45
C LYS A 42 6.27 16.37 -1.50
N CYS A 43 6.57 15.23 -0.88
CA CYS A 43 5.72 14.65 0.15
C CYS A 43 5.67 15.56 1.39
N SER A 44 4.50 15.86 1.92
CA SER A 44 4.34 16.66 3.14
C SER A 44 4.95 15.98 4.38
N CYS A 45 5.06 14.65 4.39
CA CYS A 45 5.61 13.89 5.52
C CYS A 45 7.13 13.68 5.43
N CYS A 46 7.61 13.02 4.39
CA CYS A 46 9.05 12.72 4.24
C CYS A 46 9.85 13.76 3.46
N GLN A 47 9.20 14.81 2.91
CA GLN A 47 9.83 15.84 2.05
C GLN A 47 10.48 15.29 0.77
N ALA A 48 10.26 14.02 0.46
CA ALA A 48 10.85 13.36 -0.68
C ALA A 48 10.25 13.88 -2.00
N GLN A 49 11.08 14.05 -3.02
CA GLN A 49 10.67 14.62 -4.30
C GLN A 49 9.85 13.60 -5.09
N LEU A 50 8.56 13.86 -5.24
CA LEU A 50 7.64 12.89 -5.83
C LEU A 50 7.93 12.67 -7.31
N GLY A 51 8.42 13.70 -8.01
CA GLY A 51 8.79 13.58 -9.43
C GLY A 51 9.97 12.64 -9.71
N GLU A 52 10.85 12.41 -8.72
CA GLU A 52 12.01 11.50 -8.86
C GLU A 52 11.67 10.07 -8.42
N ILE A 53 10.83 9.94 -7.37
CA ILE A 53 10.53 8.65 -6.74
C ILE A 53 9.49 7.85 -7.54
N GLY A 54 8.63 8.52 -8.30
CA GLY A 54 7.71 7.84 -9.21
C GLY A 54 6.78 8.78 -9.97
N THR A 55 5.92 8.19 -10.80
CA THR A 55 4.93 8.95 -11.60
C THR A 55 3.58 9.06 -10.89
N THR A 56 3.51 8.75 -9.60
CA THR A 56 2.25 8.75 -8.82
C THR A 56 2.41 9.49 -7.51
N CYS A 57 1.37 10.23 -7.18
CA CYS A 57 1.31 11.15 -6.06
C CYS A 57 -0.11 11.12 -5.50
N TYR A 58 -0.25 11.03 -4.19
CA TYR A 58 -1.55 10.88 -3.53
C TYR A 58 -1.90 12.20 -2.83
N SER A 59 -3.15 12.66 -2.93
CA SER A 59 -3.61 13.77 -2.10
C SER A 59 -4.72 13.34 -1.16
N LYS A 60 -4.71 13.88 0.06
CA LYS A 60 -5.81 13.71 1.01
C LYS A 60 -5.76 14.80 2.06
N GLY A 61 -6.89 15.46 2.32
CA GLY A 61 -6.98 16.54 3.29
C GLY A 61 -6.02 17.71 3.00
N GLY A 62 -5.80 18.04 1.73
CA GLY A 62 -4.89 19.13 1.32
C GLY A 62 -3.40 18.80 1.37
N MET A 63 -3.00 17.62 1.85
CA MET A 63 -1.62 17.15 1.83
C MET A 63 -1.31 16.36 0.56
N ILE A 64 -0.07 16.47 0.07
CA ILE A 64 0.44 15.63 -1.03
C ILE A 64 1.42 14.64 -0.43
N LEU A 65 1.20 13.35 -0.64
CA LEU A 65 1.93 12.25 -0.01
C LEU A 65 2.51 11.28 -1.03
N CYS A 66 3.63 10.67 -0.67
CA CYS A 66 4.15 9.51 -1.40
C CYS A 66 3.29 8.27 -1.11
N ARG A 67 3.43 7.23 -1.94
CA ARG A 67 2.71 5.96 -1.76
C ARG A 67 2.89 5.37 -0.36
N ALA A 68 4.12 5.37 0.14
CA ALA A 68 4.44 4.79 1.44
C ALA A 68 3.76 5.55 2.59
N ASP A 69 3.86 6.88 2.61
CA ASP A 69 3.24 7.71 3.65
C ASP A 69 1.72 7.73 3.56
N TYR A 70 1.17 7.70 2.34
CA TYR A 70 -0.28 7.58 2.15
C TYR A 70 -0.81 6.27 2.73
N ILE A 71 -0.18 5.13 2.42
CA ILE A 71 -0.57 3.83 2.99
C ILE A 71 -0.38 3.85 4.51
N ARG A 72 0.73 4.42 5.01
CA ARG A 72 1.01 4.49 6.45
C ARG A 72 -0.03 5.30 7.23
N LEU A 73 -0.50 6.42 6.68
CA LEU A 73 -1.45 7.32 7.36
C LEU A 73 -2.92 7.00 7.09
N PHE A 74 -3.23 6.53 5.89
CA PHE A 74 -4.60 6.39 5.40
C PHE A 74 -4.92 5.02 4.83
N GLY A 75 -3.95 4.11 4.78
CA GLY A 75 -4.20 2.72 4.47
C GLY A 75 -5.06 2.09 5.55
N HIS A 76 -5.88 1.12 5.15
CA HIS A 76 -6.80 0.46 6.06
C HIS A 76 -6.02 -0.45 7.01
N THR A 77 -5.98 -0.10 8.29
CA THR A 77 -5.35 -0.92 9.33
C THR A 77 -6.22 -2.14 9.62
N GLY A 78 -5.58 -3.28 9.87
CA GLY A 78 -6.27 -4.51 10.29
C GLY A 78 -6.15 -4.70 11.80
N ALA A 79 -6.82 -5.71 12.36
CA ALA A 79 -6.52 -6.22 13.70
C ALA A 79 -6.05 -7.67 13.57
N CYS A 80 -5.02 -8.03 14.33
CA CYS A 80 -4.50 -9.39 14.34
C CYS A 80 -5.43 -10.32 15.12
N SER A 81 -5.98 -11.36 14.49
CA SER A 81 -6.91 -12.29 15.15
C SER A 81 -6.27 -13.14 16.26
N ALA A 82 -4.93 -13.18 16.35
CA ALA A 82 -4.22 -13.92 17.40
C ALA A 82 -3.83 -13.08 18.63
N CYS A 83 -3.51 -11.79 18.46
CA CYS A 83 -3.09 -10.93 19.57
C CYS A 83 -4.00 -9.72 19.82
N GLY A 84 -5.01 -9.51 18.99
CA GLY A 84 -5.95 -8.38 19.06
C GLY A 84 -5.35 -7.01 18.73
N GLN A 85 -4.04 -6.92 18.54
CA GLN A 85 -3.36 -5.64 18.28
C GLN A 85 -3.62 -5.16 16.86
N SER A 86 -3.60 -3.83 16.69
CA SER A 86 -3.72 -3.20 15.38
C SER A 86 -2.50 -3.52 14.51
N ILE A 87 -2.77 -3.79 13.25
CA ILE A 87 -1.76 -4.03 12.22
C ILE A 87 -1.68 -2.76 11.37
N PRO A 88 -0.51 -2.08 11.35
CA PRO A 88 -0.26 -0.97 10.45
C PRO A 88 -0.47 -1.38 8.99
N ALA A 89 -1.05 -0.50 8.17
CA ALA A 89 -1.27 -0.79 6.76
C ALA A 89 0.03 -0.96 5.94
N SER A 90 1.16 -0.53 6.49
CA SER A 90 2.51 -0.73 5.94
C SER A 90 3.15 -2.07 6.35
N GLU A 91 2.56 -2.83 7.27
CA GLU A 91 3.11 -4.08 7.75
C GLU A 91 2.62 -5.28 6.90
N MET A 92 3.52 -6.22 6.65
CA MET A 92 3.18 -7.48 5.98
C MET A 92 2.38 -8.40 6.91
N VAL A 93 1.35 -9.04 6.35
CA VAL A 93 0.42 -9.89 7.10
C VAL A 93 0.25 -11.27 6.48
N MET A 94 -0.07 -12.24 7.34
CA MET A 94 -0.58 -13.54 6.94
C MET A 94 -2.10 -13.51 6.93
N ARG A 95 -2.73 -14.23 6.00
CA ARG A 95 -4.19 -14.40 5.96
C ARG A 95 -4.56 -15.87 5.91
N ALA A 96 -5.56 -16.25 6.69
CA ALA A 96 -6.13 -17.60 6.69
C ALA A 96 -7.63 -17.51 6.97
N GLN A 97 -8.45 -18.13 6.11
CA GLN A 97 -9.92 -18.19 6.26
C GLN A 97 -10.58 -16.84 6.61
N GLY A 98 -10.16 -15.76 5.93
CA GLY A 98 -10.68 -14.41 6.15
C GLY A 98 -10.07 -13.64 7.33
N ASN A 99 -9.29 -14.29 8.20
CA ASN A 99 -8.59 -13.66 9.32
C ASN A 99 -7.21 -13.13 8.92
N VAL A 100 -6.74 -12.11 9.65
CA VAL A 100 -5.44 -11.45 9.41
C VAL A 100 -4.55 -11.62 10.63
N TYR A 101 -3.27 -11.88 10.41
CA TYR A 101 -2.30 -12.14 11.46
C TYR A 101 -0.98 -11.43 11.18
N HIS A 102 -0.28 -10.99 12.22
CA HIS A 102 1.13 -10.61 12.07
C HIS A 102 1.98 -11.81 11.63
N LEU A 103 3.06 -11.57 10.90
CA LEU A 103 4.08 -12.59 10.57
C LEU A 103 4.65 -13.31 11.80
N LYS A 104 4.66 -12.66 12.96
CA LYS A 104 5.09 -13.25 14.25
C LYS A 104 3.99 -14.03 14.96
N CYS A 105 2.73 -13.69 14.71
CA CYS A 105 1.58 -14.32 15.37
C CYS A 105 1.07 -15.54 14.61
N PHE A 106 1.43 -15.69 13.33
CA PHE A 106 1.10 -16.86 12.52
C PHE A 106 1.99 -18.05 12.90
N SER A 107 1.63 -18.71 14.00
CA SER A 107 2.39 -19.78 14.63
C SER A 107 1.49 -20.94 15.03
N CYS A 108 2.07 -22.14 15.10
CA CYS A 108 1.36 -23.33 15.55
C CYS A 108 0.95 -23.19 17.02
N ALA A 109 -0.30 -23.52 17.35
CA ALA A 109 -0.77 -23.49 18.73
C ALA A 109 -0.08 -24.51 19.66
N THR A 110 0.43 -25.61 19.09
CA THR A 110 1.10 -26.70 19.83
C THR A 110 2.60 -26.42 19.99
N CYS A 111 3.39 -26.51 18.93
CA CYS A 111 4.85 -26.33 19.01
C CYS A 111 5.32 -24.87 19.04
N ARG A 112 4.41 -23.90 18.88
CA ARG A 112 4.74 -22.45 18.77
C ARG A 112 5.68 -22.09 17.61
N ASN A 113 5.97 -23.03 16.71
CA ASN A 113 6.79 -22.75 15.55
C ASN A 113 6.08 -21.76 14.62
N ARG A 114 6.84 -20.79 14.09
CA ARG A 114 6.33 -19.79 13.15
C ARG A 114 6.25 -20.41 11.76
N LEU A 115 5.11 -20.24 11.11
CA LEU A 115 4.87 -20.75 9.77
C LEU A 115 5.22 -19.66 8.76
N VAL A 116 6.02 -20.02 7.75
CA VAL A 116 6.49 -19.12 6.69
C VAL A 116 5.88 -19.49 5.34
N PRO A 117 5.95 -18.60 4.32
CA PRO A 117 5.45 -18.93 2.99
C PRO A 117 6.06 -20.21 2.43
N GLY A 118 5.20 -21.12 1.98
CA GLY A 118 5.61 -22.45 1.53
C GLY A 118 5.39 -23.56 2.55
N ASP A 119 5.22 -23.25 3.83
CA ASP A 119 4.88 -24.25 4.84
C ASP A 119 3.45 -24.76 4.65
N ARG A 120 3.23 -26.02 5.04
CA ARG A 120 1.91 -26.62 5.13
C ARG A 120 1.35 -26.44 6.53
N PHE A 121 0.07 -26.08 6.62
CA PHE A 121 -0.59 -25.83 7.90
C PHE A 121 -2.06 -26.27 7.87
N HIS A 122 -2.62 -26.47 9.06
CA HIS A 122 -4.03 -26.74 9.27
C HIS A 122 -4.67 -25.58 10.05
N TYR A 123 -5.91 -25.26 9.68
CA TYR A 123 -6.70 -24.21 10.34
C TYR A 123 -8.01 -24.81 10.86
N ILE A 124 -8.18 -24.86 12.18
CA ILE A 124 -9.32 -25.51 12.83
C ILE A 124 -9.85 -24.56 13.91
N ASN A 125 -11.13 -24.16 13.80
CA ASN A 125 -11.81 -23.30 14.78
C ASN A 125 -11.02 -22.04 15.17
N GLY A 126 -10.45 -21.33 14.19
CA GLY A 126 -9.67 -20.12 14.47
C GLY A 126 -8.21 -20.36 14.87
N THR A 127 -7.81 -21.62 15.04
CA THR A 127 -6.50 -22.03 15.55
C THR A 127 -5.64 -22.63 14.44
N ILE A 128 -4.36 -22.26 14.41
CA ILE A 128 -3.39 -22.67 13.40
C ILE A 128 -2.51 -23.80 13.95
N PHE A 129 -2.31 -24.84 13.16
CA PHE A 129 -1.44 -25.98 13.46
C PHE A 129 -0.46 -26.21 12.31
N CYS A 130 0.78 -26.58 12.62
CA CYS A 130 1.71 -27.02 11.58
C CYS A 130 1.30 -28.40 11.05
N GLU A 131 1.89 -28.84 9.94
CA GLU A 131 1.68 -30.17 9.35
C GLU A 131 1.85 -31.33 10.35
N HIS A 132 2.77 -31.19 11.30
CA HIS A 132 3.14 -32.25 12.25
C HIS A 132 2.21 -32.32 13.48
N ASP A 133 1.59 -31.20 13.88
CA ASP A 133 0.83 -31.09 15.13
C ASP A 133 -0.68 -31.01 14.91
N ARG A 134 -1.20 -31.61 13.84
CA ARG A 134 -2.64 -31.61 13.55
C ARG A 134 -3.40 -32.30 14.70
N PRO A 135 -4.32 -31.61 15.40
CA PRO A 135 -5.16 -32.25 16.42
C PRO A 135 -6.09 -33.25 15.73
N GLY A 136 -6.01 -34.52 16.14
CA GLY A 136 -6.72 -35.65 15.54
C GLY A 136 -5.88 -36.62 14.71
N SER A 137 -4.58 -36.36 14.51
CA SER A 137 -3.65 -37.31 13.87
C SER A 137 -3.25 -38.50 14.76
N ALA A 138 -3.43 -38.39 16.08
CA ALA A 138 -3.05 -39.42 17.04
C ALA A 138 -3.87 -40.72 16.98
N LEU A 139 -4.89 -40.83 16.12
CA LEU A 139 -5.72 -42.04 15.98
C LEU A 139 -5.55 -42.80 14.66
N LEU A 140 -4.64 -42.41 13.75
CA LEU A 140 -4.42 -43.19 12.53
C LEU A 140 -2.94 -43.34 12.20
N SER A 141 -2.29 -44.22 12.97
CA SER A 141 -1.16 -44.98 12.42
C SER A 141 -1.72 -46.13 11.58
N SER A 142 -1.19 -46.32 10.37
CA SER A 142 -1.29 -47.50 9.47
C SER A 142 -2.18 -47.36 8.21
N HIS A 143 -1.51 -47.10 7.08
CA HIS A 143 -1.75 -47.63 5.72
C HIS A 143 -3.20 -47.76 5.20
N LEU A 144 -3.61 -46.81 4.34
CA LEU A 144 -4.03 -46.98 2.92
C LEU A 144 -5.07 -45.93 2.49
N GLN A 145 -4.86 -45.44 1.27
CA GLN A 145 -5.82 -44.77 0.39
C GLN A 145 -6.22 -43.34 0.72
N GLY A 146 -5.80 -42.45 -0.18
CA GLY A 146 -6.19 -41.07 -0.22
C GLY A 146 -7.70 -40.91 -0.38
N ASN A 147 -8.21 -39.93 0.34
CA ASN A 147 -9.41 -39.18 0.02
C ASN A 147 -9.16 -37.72 0.44
N PRO A 148 -9.82 -36.76 -0.24
CA PRO A 148 -9.17 -35.54 -0.71
C PRO A 148 -8.69 -34.70 0.46
N VAL A 149 -7.37 -34.60 0.58
CA VAL A 149 -6.72 -33.53 1.34
C VAL A 149 -7.25 -32.25 0.74
N LEU A 150 -8.12 -31.55 1.49
CA LEU A 150 -8.53 -30.19 1.18
C LEU A 150 -7.28 -29.40 0.83
N PRO A 151 -7.29 -28.64 -0.27
CA PRO A 151 -6.09 -28.23 -0.97
C PRO A 151 -5.16 -27.56 0.02
N ASP A 152 -3.95 -28.13 0.08
CA ASP A 152 -2.75 -27.61 0.70
C ASP A 152 -2.82 -26.07 0.75
N GLN A 153 -3.18 -25.52 1.91
CA GLN A 153 -3.24 -24.07 2.08
C GLN A 153 -1.77 -23.63 2.16
N LYS A 154 -1.15 -23.46 0.99
CA LYS A 154 0.21 -22.95 0.89
C LYS A 154 0.21 -21.56 1.50
N VAL A 155 0.99 -21.38 2.56
CA VAL A 155 1.14 -20.06 3.18
C VAL A 155 1.54 -19.08 2.09
N SER A 156 0.62 -18.18 1.75
CA SER A 156 0.82 -17.15 0.75
C SER A 156 1.04 -15.87 1.52
N THR A 157 2.29 -15.38 1.54
CA THR A 157 2.53 -13.97 1.83
C THR A 157 1.78 -13.19 0.78
N LEU A 158 0.70 -12.52 1.18
CA LEU A 158 0.12 -11.48 0.36
C LEU A 158 1.05 -10.27 0.48
N LEU A 159 2.15 -10.33 -0.27
CA LEU A 159 2.93 -9.16 -0.63
C LEU A 159 1.96 -8.15 -1.23
N HIS A 160 1.80 -6.99 -0.58
CA HIS A 160 1.39 -5.64 -1.02
C HIS A 160 0.50 -5.41 -2.27
N HIS A 161 -0.01 -6.41 -2.96
CA HIS A 161 -0.57 -6.30 -4.31
C HIS A 161 -2.02 -6.79 -4.42
N THR A 162 -2.56 -7.56 -3.47
CA THR A 162 -3.88 -8.19 -3.66
C THR A 162 -4.85 -8.09 -2.48
N ALA A 163 -4.47 -7.53 -1.34
CA ALA A 163 -5.34 -7.54 -0.14
C ALA A 163 -6.13 -6.25 0.14
N TYR A 164 -6.04 -5.22 -0.72
CA TYR A 164 -6.78 -3.95 -0.56
C TYR A 164 -7.56 -3.50 -1.81
N PHE A 165 -7.52 -4.27 -2.90
CA PHE A 165 -8.43 -4.04 -4.03
C PHE A 165 -9.76 -4.76 -3.80
N SER A 166 -10.41 -4.45 -2.68
CA SER A 166 -11.85 -4.26 -2.76
C SER A 166 -12.05 -3.09 -3.72
N LEU A 167 -12.90 -3.30 -4.73
CA LEU A 167 -12.96 -2.50 -5.95
C LEU A 167 -13.66 -1.11 -5.87
N PRO A 168 -13.69 -0.33 -4.77
CA PRO A 168 -14.05 1.10 -4.87
C PRO A 168 -12.90 2.10 -4.63
N PHE A 169 -11.70 1.69 -4.17
CA PHE A 169 -10.64 2.65 -3.79
C PHE A 169 -9.76 3.18 -4.93
N LEU A 170 -9.85 2.62 -6.14
CA LEU A 170 -9.15 3.13 -7.32
C LEU A 170 -9.60 4.53 -7.75
N LEU A 171 -10.74 5.00 -7.24
CA LEU A 171 -11.33 6.29 -7.63
C LEU A 171 -10.96 7.45 -6.70
N CYS A 172 -10.27 7.23 -5.57
CA CYS A 172 -10.13 8.31 -4.59
C CYS A 172 -8.92 9.25 -4.81
N CYS A 173 -7.79 8.82 -5.37
CA CYS A 173 -6.67 9.77 -5.59
C CYS A 173 -5.52 9.26 -6.47
N TYR A 174 -5.80 8.41 -7.47
CA TYR A 174 -4.79 8.12 -8.47
C TYR A 174 -4.67 9.32 -9.41
N LYS A 175 -3.79 10.28 -9.07
CA LYS A 175 -3.41 11.33 -10.01
C LYS A 175 -2.04 10.99 -10.57
N GLN A 176 -2.04 10.61 -11.83
CA GLN A 176 -0.83 10.37 -12.58
C GLN A 176 -0.08 11.70 -12.66
N CYS A 177 1.10 11.72 -12.05
CA CYS A 177 2.01 12.84 -12.13
C CYS A 177 2.64 12.77 -13.54
N MET A 178 2.13 13.57 -14.47
CA MET A 178 2.63 13.62 -15.85
C MET A 178 3.79 14.61 -15.91
N ILE A 179 4.92 14.15 -16.44
CA ILE A 179 6.02 15.04 -16.83
C ILE A 179 5.61 15.70 -18.13
N VAL A 180 5.46 17.02 -18.10
CA VAL A 180 5.11 17.83 -19.27
C VAL A 180 6.36 18.60 -19.68
N SER A 181 6.69 18.55 -20.96
CA SER A 181 7.76 19.38 -21.51
C SER A 181 7.22 20.79 -21.77
N ALA A 182 7.95 21.82 -21.34
CA ALA A 182 7.65 23.20 -21.71
C ALA A 182 8.14 23.45 -23.14
N LEU A 183 7.33 23.08 -24.13
CA LEU A 183 7.47 23.52 -25.52
C LEU A 183 6.37 24.54 -25.83
#